data_AF-A0A1Y3W6B2-F1
#
_entry.id   AF-A0A1Y3W6B2-F1
#
_cell.length_a   1.000
_cell.length_b   1.000
_cell.length_c   1.000
_cell.angle_alpha   90.00
_cell.angle_beta   90.00
_cell.angle_gamma   90.00
#
_symmetry.space_group_name_H-M   'P 1'
#
loop_
_entity.id
_entity.type
_entity.pdbx_description
1 polymer ?
#
loop_
_entity_poly.entity_id
_entity_poly.type
_entity_poly.pdbx_seq_one_letter_code
_entity_poly.pdbx_strand_id
1 'polypeptide(L)'
;MKVQELRQIISSADRVLLEKAFVETYKQLTKSQKEEADVLIQAVLSGDMEKTKKKKETVNFEDLEKQILTFIGNAKAGNYFAPNRVIPKSQRPKWRFLVKGYLKELEKIKSDSEYYERALNLLTKLYELICQACQYYLFSTDDPFRSIGWLQGDFYHLVAAKTFEGGYTREKIAKMAELACTGGLSRISLHYDQEMEFISLLHTSDVKEIAVEECKEAIRKRKEKLTSIKEDSHLAFYLREDIDNFCDLILAISLLQAETEQGVKYYFKNCMESRKEIILYKALEVADLTGTNEQWIEIYKYGLAKKIKPRESLIREYQDRIKEKNKDE
;
A
#
# COMPACT_ATOMS: atom_id res chain seq x y z
N MET A 1 26.71 -21.06 -4.34
CA MET A 1 27.36 -21.28 -5.65
C MET A 1 26.55 -20.60 -6.73
N LYS A 2 27.17 -19.70 -7.51
CA LYS A 2 26.52 -19.03 -8.64
C LYS A 2 26.41 -19.98 -9.84
N VAL A 3 25.51 -19.69 -10.78
CA VAL A 3 25.30 -20.53 -11.99
C VAL A 3 26.59 -20.68 -12.81
N GLN A 4 27.42 -19.63 -12.88
CA GLN A 4 28.69 -19.68 -13.61
C GLN A 4 29.72 -20.62 -12.94
N GLU A 5 29.79 -20.63 -11.61
CA GLU A 5 30.66 -21.53 -10.85
C GLU A 5 30.22 -22.99 -11.03
N LEU A 6 28.90 -23.25 -11.00
CA LEU A 6 28.34 -24.57 -11.27
C LEU A 6 28.67 -25.05 -12.69
N ARG A 7 28.60 -24.17 -13.70
CA ARG A 7 28.95 -24.52 -15.09
C ARG A 7 30.41 -24.91 -15.22
N GLN A 8 31.32 -24.25 -14.52
CA GLN A 8 32.76 -24.57 -14.53
C GLN A 8 33.06 -25.94 -13.90
N ILE A 9 32.37 -26.27 -12.80
CA ILE A 9 32.48 -27.59 -12.16
C ILE A 9 31.94 -28.67 -13.09
N ILE A 10 30.76 -28.44 -13.70
CA ILE A 10 30.15 -29.42 -14.60
C ILE A 10 30.98 -29.62 -15.89
N SER A 11 31.56 -28.55 -16.45
CA SER A 11 32.32 -28.65 -17.70
C SER A 11 33.60 -29.49 -17.60
N SER A 12 34.11 -29.70 -16.38
CA SER A 12 35.33 -30.48 -16.11
C SER A 12 35.05 -31.87 -15.54
N ALA A 13 33.78 -32.21 -15.28
CA ALA A 13 33.39 -33.46 -14.65
C ALA A 13 33.10 -34.57 -15.65
N ASP A 14 33.35 -35.81 -15.24
CA ASP A 14 33.01 -37.01 -16.01
C ASP A 14 31.48 -37.14 -16.17
N ARG A 15 31.03 -37.56 -17.35
CA ARG A 15 29.61 -37.62 -17.71
C ARG A 15 28.81 -38.62 -16.87
N VAL A 16 29.42 -39.76 -16.50
CA VAL A 16 28.75 -40.77 -15.65
C VAL A 16 28.61 -40.25 -14.23
N LEU A 17 29.63 -39.55 -13.72
CA LEU A 17 29.56 -38.90 -12.42
C LEU A 17 28.56 -37.75 -12.39
N LEU A 18 28.40 -37.01 -13.49
CA LEU A 18 27.39 -35.96 -13.64
C LEU A 18 25.97 -36.52 -13.62
N GLU A 19 25.70 -37.58 -14.36
CA GLU A 19 24.39 -38.26 -14.35
C GLU A 19 24.05 -38.75 -12.94
N LYS A 20 25.02 -39.36 -12.24
CA LYS A 20 24.85 -39.79 -10.86
C LYS A 20 24.58 -38.62 -9.91
N ALA A 21 25.36 -37.54 -10.00
CA ALA A 21 25.17 -36.35 -9.16
C ALA A 21 23.81 -35.67 -9.40
N PHE A 22 23.35 -35.65 -10.66
CA PHE A 22 22.05 -35.11 -11.02
C PHE A 22 20.91 -35.94 -10.40
N VAL A 23 20.97 -37.26 -10.51
CA VAL A 23 19.97 -38.17 -9.91
C VAL A 23 19.96 -38.07 -8.39
N GLU A 24 21.13 -38.03 -7.73
CA GLU A 24 21.19 -37.88 -6.27
C GLU A 24 20.66 -36.52 -5.79
N THR A 25 20.91 -35.45 -6.54
CA THR A 25 20.36 -34.12 -6.23
C THR A 25 18.84 -34.11 -6.42
N TYR A 26 18.34 -34.71 -7.51
CA TYR A 26 16.91 -34.81 -7.80
C TYR A 26 16.15 -35.61 -6.72
N LYS A 27 16.76 -36.66 -6.15
CA LYS A 27 16.16 -37.44 -5.05
C LYS A 27 15.84 -36.59 -3.82
N GLN A 28 16.67 -35.59 -3.51
CA GLN A 28 16.50 -34.70 -2.35
C GLN A 28 15.32 -33.72 -2.48
N LEU A 29 14.75 -33.57 -3.68
CA LEU A 29 13.62 -32.68 -3.91
C LEU A 29 12.32 -33.24 -3.32
N THR A 30 11.50 -32.34 -2.77
CA THR A 30 10.12 -32.65 -2.38
C THR A 30 9.26 -32.97 -3.61
N LYS A 31 8.10 -33.61 -3.41
CA LYS A 31 7.20 -33.99 -4.52
C LYS A 31 6.80 -32.79 -5.41
N SER A 32 6.47 -31.66 -4.80
CA SER A 32 6.10 -30.43 -5.53
C SER A 32 7.27 -29.87 -6.35
N GLN A 33 8.49 -29.87 -5.77
CA GLN A 33 9.69 -29.44 -6.49
C GLN A 33 10.08 -30.39 -7.64
N LYS A 34 9.80 -31.69 -7.51
CA LYS A 34 10.00 -32.68 -8.58
C LYS A 34 9.06 -32.42 -9.75
N GLU A 35 7.78 -32.16 -9.50
CA GLU A 35 6.82 -31.84 -10.56
C GLU A 35 7.23 -30.58 -11.37
N GLU A 36 7.77 -29.54 -10.72
CA GLU A 36 8.30 -28.37 -11.41
C GLU A 36 9.61 -28.65 -12.16
N ALA A 37 10.52 -29.41 -11.54
CA ALA A 37 11.80 -29.79 -12.13
C ALA A 37 11.62 -30.70 -13.36
N ASP A 38 10.67 -31.65 -13.31
CA ASP A 38 10.41 -32.61 -14.40
C ASP A 38 10.07 -31.92 -15.71
N VAL A 39 9.25 -30.88 -15.66
CA VAL A 39 8.88 -30.07 -16.83
C VAL A 39 10.12 -29.43 -17.45
N LEU A 40 11.01 -28.87 -16.62
CA LEU A 40 12.25 -28.24 -17.09
C LEU A 40 13.22 -29.26 -17.66
N ILE A 41 13.41 -30.40 -16.98
CA ILE A 41 14.33 -31.46 -17.38
C ILE A 41 13.91 -32.06 -18.71
N GLN A 42 12.62 -32.37 -18.86
CA GLN A 42 12.07 -32.88 -20.12
C GLN A 42 12.24 -31.86 -21.26
N ALA A 43 12.01 -30.57 -21.00
CA ALA A 43 12.19 -29.52 -22.00
C ALA A 43 13.66 -29.33 -22.43
N VAL A 44 14.61 -29.46 -21.49
CA VAL A 44 16.05 -29.40 -21.78
C VAL A 44 16.50 -30.60 -22.61
N LEU A 45 16.12 -31.81 -22.19
CA LEU A 45 16.55 -33.06 -22.84
C LEU A 45 15.91 -33.27 -24.20
N SER A 46 14.69 -32.77 -24.41
CA SER A 46 13.99 -32.83 -25.70
C SER A 46 14.49 -31.81 -26.72
N GLY A 47 15.42 -30.92 -26.32
CA GLY A 47 15.93 -29.85 -27.19
C GLY A 47 14.95 -28.69 -27.41
N ASP A 48 13.81 -28.68 -26.72
CA ASP A 48 12.78 -27.65 -26.85
C ASP A 48 13.21 -26.31 -26.22
N MET A 49 14.33 -26.28 -25.48
CA MET A 49 14.94 -25.05 -25.00
C MET A 49 15.51 -24.15 -26.10
N GLU A 50 15.93 -24.68 -27.25
CA GLU A 50 16.38 -23.83 -28.38
C GLU A 50 15.22 -23.18 -29.12
N LYS A 51 14.04 -23.82 -29.13
CA LYS A 51 12.79 -23.24 -29.65
C LYS A 51 12.09 -22.32 -28.65
N THR A 52 12.51 -22.33 -27.39
CA THR A 52 12.04 -21.43 -26.33
C THR A 52 13.06 -20.38 -25.91
N LYS A 53 13.86 -19.87 -26.87
CA LYS A 53 13.85 -18.41 -27.02
C LYS A 53 12.44 -18.02 -27.45
N LYS A 54 11.48 -18.09 -26.51
CA LYS A 54 10.35 -17.18 -26.56
C LYS A 54 11.03 -15.83 -26.68
N LYS A 55 10.97 -15.22 -27.88
CA LYS A 55 10.80 -13.78 -27.96
C LYS A 55 9.87 -13.49 -26.79
N LYS A 56 10.31 -12.69 -25.81
CA LYS A 56 9.35 -12.07 -24.88
C LYS A 56 8.33 -11.48 -25.84
N GLU A 57 7.21 -12.15 -26.02
CA GLU A 57 6.08 -11.55 -26.71
C GLU A 57 5.84 -10.33 -25.86
N THR A 58 6.15 -9.17 -26.45
CA THR A 58 5.75 -7.88 -25.92
C THR A 58 4.26 -8.04 -25.66
N VAL A 59 3.91 -8.16 -24.37
CA VAL A 59 2.52 -8.34 -23.96
C VAL A 59 1.78 -7.17 -24.58
N ASN A 60 0.85 -7.49 -25.48
CA ASN A 60 0.00 -6.48 -26.10
C ASN A 60 -0.78 -5.79 -24.98
N PHE A 61 -0.76 -4.46 -24.95
CA PHE A 61 -1.35 -3.70 -23.84
C PHE A 61 -2.86 -3.90 -23.77
N GLU A 62 -3.54 -3.95 -24.92
CA GLU A 62 -4.98 -4.16 -25.00
C GLU A 62 -5.39 -5.53 -24.44
N ASP A 63 -4.60 -6.58 -24.72
CA ASP A 63 -4.81 -7.90 -24.14
C ASP A 63 -4.56 -7.90 -22.63
N LEU A 64 -3.53 -7.20 -22.16
CA LEU A 64 -3.25 -7.04 -20.72
C LEU A 64 -4.40 -6.32 -20.01
N GLU A 65 -4.87 -5.21 -20.58
CA GLU A 65 -6.00 -4.43 -20.05
C GLU A 65 -7.24 -5.31 -19.95
N LYS A 66 -7.59 -6.04 -21.01
CA LYS A 66 -8.75 -6.93 -21.03
C LYS A 66 -8.63 -8.04 -19.96
N GLN A 67 -7.44 -8.61 -19.78
CA GLN A 67 -7.18 -9.62 -18.75
C GLN A 67 -7.36 -9.05 -17.34
N ILE A 68 -6.82 -7.86 -17.06
CA ILE A 68 -6.95 -7.19 -15.75
C ILE A 68 -8.40 -6.84 -15.47
N LEU A 69 -9.13 -6.25 -16.42
CA LEU A 69 -10.53 -5.89 -16.23
C LEU A 69 -11.41 -7.12 -16.00
N THR A 70 -11.16 -8.21 -16.74
CA THR A 70 -11.85 -9.49 -16.55
C THR A 70 -11.53 -10.08 -15.18
N PHE A 71 -10.28 -9.98 -14.73
CA PHE A 71 -9.85 -10.42 -13.41
C PHE A 71 -10.58 -9.64 -12.30
N ILE A 72 -10.59 -8.31 -12.38
CA ILE A 72 -11.25 -7.44 -11.40
C ILE A 72 -12.75 -7.74 -11.32
N GLY A 73 -13.42 -7.87 -12.48
CA GLY A 73 -14.84 -8.21 -12.53
C GLY A 73 -15.15 -9.55 -11.85
N ASN A 74 -14.33 -10.57 -12.09
CA ASN A 74 -14.47 -11.87 -11.45
C ASN A 74 -14.19 -11.83 -9.94
N ALA A 75 -13.21 -11.05 -9.49
CA ALA A 75 -12.92 -10.87 -8.07
C ALA A 75 -14.08 -10.20 -7.34
N LYS A 76 -14.63 -9.12 -7.91
CA LYS A 76 -15.80 -8.42 -7.34
C LYS A 76 -17.07 -9.27 -7.35
N ALA A 77 -17.19 -10.20 -8.29
CA ALA A 77 -18.27 -11.20 -8.31
C ALA A 77 -18.06 -12.36 -7.32
N GLY A 78 -16.96 -12.38 -6.56
CA GLY A 78 -16.66 -13.44 -5.58
C GLY A 78 -16.18 -14.76 -6.20
N ASN A 79 -15.87 -14.79 -7.51
CA ASN A 79 -15.52 -16.02 -8.22
C ASN A 79 -14.17 -16.61 -7.81
N TYR A 80 -13.32 -15.86 -7.11
CA TYR A 80 -12.06 -16.36 -6.55
C TYR A 80 -12.19 -16.89 -5.12
N PHE A 81 -13.27 -16.58 -4.41
CA PHE A 81 -13.52 -17.05 -3.05
C PHE A 81 -14.54 -18.20 -3.04
N ALA A 82 -15.75 -17.93 -3.54
CA ALA A 82 -16.88 -18.86 -3.42
C ALA A 82 -16.91 -19.94 -4.51
N PRO A 83 -17.52 -21.11 -4.25
CA PRO A 83 -17.83 -22.10 -5.29
C PRO A 83 -18.62 -21.50 -6.47
N ASN A 84 -18.11 -21.65 -7.68
CA ASN A 84 -18.74 -21.18 -8.92
C ASN A 84 -18.26 -22.02 -10.12
N ARG A 85 -18.91 -21.83 -11.28
CA ARG A 85 -18.60 -22.50 -12.56
C ARG A 85 -17.69 -21.69 -13.48
N VAL A 86 -17.36 -20.45 -13.11
CA VAL A 86 -16.56 -19.53 -13.94
C VAL A 86 -15.07 -19.78 -13.74
N ILE A 87 -14.62 -19.92 -12.50
CA ILE A 87 -13.23 -20.15 -12.12
C ILE A 87 -13.12 -21.50 -11.39
N PRO A 88 -12.43 -22.49 -12.01
CA PRO A 88 -12.18 -23.78 -11.39
C PRO A 88 -11.46 -23.64 -10.05
N LYS A 89 -11.79 -24.51 -9.09
CA LYS A 89 -11.20 -24.49 -7.73
C LYS A 89 -9.66 -24.48 -7.75
N SER A 90 -9.04 -25.20 -8.69
CA SER A 90 -7.58 -25.25 -8.85
C SER A 90 -6.94 -23.95 -9.36
N GLN A 91 -7.72 -23.08 -10.01
CA GLN A 91 -7.24 -21.80 -10.53
C GLN A 91 -7.44 -20.66 -9.54
N ARG A 92 -8.40 -20.78 -8.61
CA ARG A 92 -8.70 -19.70 -7.65
C ARG A 92 -7.47 -19.23 -6.87
N PRO A 93 -6.63 -20.09 -6.27
CA PRO A 93 -5.44 -19.65 -5.54
C PRO A 93 -4.36 -18.98 -6.39
N LYS A 94 -4.47 -19.06 -7.73
CA LYS A 94 -3.48 -18.47 -8.65
C LYS A 94 -3.71 -16.97 -8.88
N TRP A 95 -4.79 -16.39 -8.35
CA TRP A 95 -5.06 -14.95 -8.40
C TRP A 95 -3.84 -14.12 -8.01
N ARG A 96 -3.09 -14.55 -6.99
CA ARG A 96 -1.90 -13.85 -6.50
C ARG A 96 -0.77 -13.75 -7.53
N PHE A 97 -0.63 -14.78 -8.37
CA PHE A 97 0.37 -14.77 -9.45
C PHE A 97 -0.09 -13.90 -10.62
N LEU A 98 -1.41 -13.85 -10.88
CA LEU A 98 -1.98 -12.94 -11.88
C LEU A 98 -1.69 -11.48 -11.49
N VAL A 99 -2.05 -11.09 -10.27
CA VAL A 99 -1.81 -9.72 -9.78
C VAL A 99 -0.31 -9.38 -9.84
N LYS A 100 0.56 -10.25 -9.32
CA LYS A 100 2.03 -10.05 -9.43
C LYS A 100 2.49 -9.84 -10.87
N GLY A 101 1.97 -10.63 -11.80
CA GLY A 101 2.27 -10.49 -13.22
C GLY A 101 1.79 -9.16 -13.79
N TYR A 102 0.54 -8.78 -13.49
CA TYR A 102 -0.04 -7.52 -13.94
C TYR A 102 0.74 -6.30 -13.44
N LEU A 103 1.08 -6.26 -12.14
CA LEU A 103 1.86 -5.16 -11.58
C LEU A 103 3.20 -5.01 -12.28
N LYS A 104 3.90 -6.12 -12.51
CA LYS A 104 5.19 -6.13 -13.20
C LYS A 104 5.11 -5.62 -14.64
N GLU A 105 4.03 -5.92 -15.37
CA GLU A 105 3.87 -5.43 -16.74
C GLU A 105 3.43 -3.95 -16.77
N LEU A 106 2.50 -3.55 -15.89
CA LEU A 106 2.05 -2.15 -15.79
C LEU A 106 3.17 -1.21 -15.34
N GLU A 107 4.03 -1.64 -14.42
CA GLU A 107 5.15 -0.85 -13.91
C GLU A 107 6.14 -0.42 -15.00
N LYS A 108 6.30 -1.24 -16.05
CA LYS A 108 7.21 -0.97 -17.17
C LYS A 108 6.71 0.11 -18.13
N ILE A 109 5.43 0.48 -18.04
CA ILE A 109 4.82 1.48 -18.91
C ILE A 109 5.24 2.86 -18.40
N LYS A 110 5.94 3.59 -19.27
CA LYS A 110 6.49 4.92 -18.97
C LYS A 110 5.48 6.01 -19.27
N SER A 111 5.68 7.18 -18.66
CA SER A 111 4.84 8.38 -18.78
C SER A 111 4.72 8.95 -20.19
N ASP A 112 5.65 8.63 -21.10
CA ASP A 112 5.63 9.03 -22.51
C ASP A 112 4.84 8.07 -23.42
N SER A 113 4.32 6.96 -22.87
CA SER A 113 3.53 5.99 -23.62
C SER A 113 2.08 6.46 -23.84
N GLU A 114 1.52 6.20 -25.03
CA GLU A 114 0.09 6.42 -25.30
C GLU A 114 -0.84 5.62 -24.37
N TYR A 115 -0.33 4.55 -23.75
CA TYR A 115 -1.08 3.69 -22.84
C TYR A 115 -0.98 4.13 -21.38
N TYR A 116 -0.22 5.17 -21.06
CA TYR A 116 0.13 5.51 -19.69
C TYR A 116 -1.08 5.73 -18.78
N GLU A 117 -2.02 6.57 -19.20
CA GLU A 117 -3.22 6.88 -18.41
C GLU A 117 -4.12 5.64 -18.21
N ARG A 118 -4.21 4.77 -19.23
CA ARG A 118 -4.94 3.50 -19.12
C ARG A 118 -4.24 2.54 -18.16
N ALA A 119 -2.90 2.45 -18.24
CA ALA A 119 -2.10 1.63 -17.34
C ALA A 119 -2.22 2.09 -15.89
N LEU A 120 -2.17 3.40 -15.65
CA LEU A 120 -2.34 4.00 -14.34
C LEU A 120 -3.72 3.69 -13.76
N ASN A 121 -4.79 3.84 -14.54
CA ASN A 121 -6.14 3.48 -14.13
C ASN A 121 -6.25 1.99 -13.73
N LEU A 122 -5.60 1.09 -14.45
CA LEU A 122 -5.57 -0.34 -14.11
C LEU A 122 -4.81 -0.60 -12.82
N LEU A 123 -3.66 0.06 -12.63
CA LEU A 123 -2.85 -0.04 -11.43
C LEU A 123 -3.63 0.43 -10.19
N THR A 124 -4.30 1.58 -10.29
CA THR A 124 -5.17 2.13 -9.24
C THR A 124 -6.30 1.17 -8.91
N LYS A 125 -7.00 0.62 -9.92
CA LYS A 125 -8.10 -0.33 -9.69
C LYS A 125 -7.62 -1.64 -9.05
N LEU A 126 -6.39 -2.08 -9.36
CA LEU A 126 -5.80 -3.24 -8.70
C LEU A 126 -5.50 -2.93 -7.23
N TYR A 127 -4.91 -1.77 -6.92
CA TYR A 127 -4.67 -1.35 -5.54
C TYR A 127 -6.00 -1.31 -4.75
N GLU A 128 -7.02 -0.62 -5.27
CA GLU A 128 -8.35 -0.55 -4.67
C GLU A 128 -8.98 -1.93 -4.44
N LEU A 129 -8.84 -2.86 -5.38
CA LEU A 129 -9.36 -4.22 -5.24
C LEU A 129 -8.67 -4.96 -4.08
N ILE A 130 -7.35 -4.79 -3.93
CA ILE A 130 -6.60 -5.46 -2.86
C ILE A 130 -6.93 -4.82 -1.50
N CYS A 131 -7.07 -3.49 -1.42
CA CYS A 131 -7.61 -2.83 -0.23
C CYS A 131 -9.01 -3.35 0.13
N GLN A 132 -9.91 -3.45 -0.86
CA GLN A 132 -11.25 -4.01 -0.66
C GLN A 132 -11.19 -5.47 -0.17
N ALA A 133 -10.26 -6.27 -0.68
CA ALA A 133 -10.07 -7.65 -0.22
C ALA A 133 -9.57 -7.77 1.23
N CYS A 134 -9.06 -6.69 1.83
CA CYS A 134 -8.69 -6.67 3.24
C CYS A 134 -9.92 -6.51 4.15
N GLN A 135 -11.01 -5.92 3.64
CA GLN A 135 -12.28 -5.75 4.36
C GLN A 135 -13.29 -6.87 4.04
N TYR A 136 -13.20 -7.44 2.84
CA TYR A 136 -14.17 -8.42 2.33
C TYR A 136 -13.47 -9.68 1.83
N TYR A 137 -14.13 -10.83 1.99
CA TYR A 137 -13.65 -12.12 1.48
C TYR A 137 -13.78 -12.23 -0.05
N LEU A 138 -12.91 -11.52 -0.79
CA LEU A 138 -12.80 -11.63 -2.25
C LEU A 138 -11.90 -12.79 -2.68
N PHE A 139 -10.97 -13.18 -1.82
CA PHE A 139 -10.01 -14.26 -2.02
C PHE A 139 -9.92 -15.13 -0.75
N SER A 140 -9.50 -16.39 -0.90
CA SER A 140 -9.24 -17.27 0.24
C SER A 140 -7.88 -16.94 0.86
N THR A 141 -7.81 -15.82 1.56
CA THR A 141 -6.63 -15.36 2.30
C THR A 141 -7.03 -14.43 3.43
N ASP A 142 -6.20 -14.40 4.46
CA ASP A 142 -6.30 -13.50 5.61
C ASP A 142 -5.56 -12.18 5.40
N ASP A 143 -4.66 -12.13 4.40
CA ASP A 143 -3.83 -10.98 4.08
C ASP A 143 -3.55 -10.91 2.56
N PRO A 144 -4.37 -10.15 1.81
CA PRO A 144 -4.25 -10.01 0.37
C PRO A 144 -2.90 -9.45 -0.09
N PHE A 145 -2.40 -8.40 0.58
CA PHE A 145 -1.13 -7.75 0.24
C PHE A 145 0.05 -8.71 0.41
N ARG A 146 0.13 -9.41 1.56
CA ARG A 146 1.15 -10.44 1.77
C ARG A 146 1.06 -11.58 0.76
N SER A 147 -0.15 -11.95 0.33
CA SER A 147 -0.35 -13.01 -0.67
C SER A 147 0.23 -12.66 -2.03
N ILE A 148 0.17 -11.37 -2.41
CA ILE A 148 0.81 -10.84 -3.61
C ILE A 148 2.25 -10.40 -3.38
N GLY A 149 2.80 -10.56 -2.16
CA GLY A 149 4.19 -10.26 -1.84
C GLY A 149 4.53 -8.78 -1.89
N TRP A 150 3.58 -7.91 -1.55
CA TRP A 150 3.76 -6.46 -1.44
C TRP A 150 3.39 -6.00 -0.03
N LEU A 151 4.11 -5.00 0.48
CA LEU A 151 3.59 -4.17 1.56
C LEU A 151 2.55 -3.21 0.97
N GLN A 152 1.54 -2.84 1.77
CA GLN A 152 0.49 -1.94 1.30
C GLN A 152 1.05 -0.55 0.99
N GLY A 153 1.94 -0.03 1.83
CA GLY A 153 2.67 1.23 1.59
C GLY A 153 3.43 1.22 0.27
N ASP A 154 4.23 0.19 -0.02
CA ASP A 154 4.99 0.08 -1.28
C ASP A 154 4.09 0.08 -2.52
N PHE A 155 2.95 -0.62 -2.46
CA PHE A 155 2.03 -0.65 -3.60
C PHE A 155 1.30 0.70 -3.73
N TYR A 156 0.92 1.33 -2.62
CA TYR A 156 0.40 2.69 -2.64
C TYR A 156 1.41 3.67 -3.26
N HIS A 157 2.67 3.63 -2.82
CA HIS A 157 3.75 4.46 -3.33
C HIS A 157 3.90 4.31 -4.84
N LEU A 158 3.91 3.08 -5.36
CA LEU A 158 3.97 2.85 -6.80
C LEU A 158 2.82 3.53 -7.57
N VAL A 159 1.59 3.46 -7.06
CA VAL A 159 0.41 4.12 -7.66
C VAL A 159 0.56 5.63 -7.62
N ALA A 160 0.91 6.18 -6.45
CA ALA A 160 1.00 7.62 -6.24
C ALA A 160 2.16 8.25 -7.02
N ALA A 161 3.34 7.63 -7.01
CA ALA A 161 4.52 8.09 -7.76
C ALA A 161 4.22 8.16 -9.26
N LYS A 162 3.64 7.09 -9.84
CA LYS A 162 3.20 7.12 -11.24
C LYS A 162 2.11 8.17 -11.50
N THR A 163 1.16 8.34 -10.58
CA THR A 163 0.14 9.39 -10.73
C THR A 163 0.78 10.78 -10.89
N PHE A 164 1.81 11.08 -10.09
CA PHE A 164 2.49 12.38 -10.07
C PHE A 164 3.60 12.54 -11.13
N GLU A 165 4.11 11.46 -11.74
CA GLU A 165 4.94 11.56 -12.95
C GLU A 165 4.23 12.33 -14.07
N GLY A 166 2.89 12.21 -14.15
CA GLY A 166 2.05 12.97 -15.08
C GLY A 166 1.64 14.36 -14.56
N GLY A 167 2.33 14.91 -13.56
CA GLY A 167 2.07 16.22 -12.96
C GLY A 167 1.05 16.23 -11.82
N TYR A 168 1.11 17.31 -11.03
CA TYR A 168 0.22 17.55 -9.89
C TYR A 168 -1.02 18.32 -10.33
N THR A 169 -2.17 17.65 -10.32
CA THR A 169 -3.48 18.31 -10.46
C THR A 169 -4.27 18.13 -9.16
N ARG A 170 -5.19 19.05 -8.86
CA ARG A 170 -6.05 18.93 -7.66
C ARG A 170 -6.78 17.59 -7.63
N GLU A 171 -7.29 17.13 -8.78
CA GLU A 171 -7.95 15.82 -8.89
C GLU A 171 -7.03 14.65 -8.54
N LYS A 172 -5.80 14.64 -9.06
CA LYS A 172 -4.80 13.60 -8.77
C LYS A 172 -4.42 13.60 -7.29
N ILE A 173 -4.18 14.78 -6.71
CA ILE A 173 -3.85 14.95 -5.29
C ILE A 173 -5.02 14.47 -4.42
N ALA A 174 -6.24 14.92 -4.70
CA ALA A 174 -7.44 14.50 -3.96
C ALA A 174 -7.63 12.98 -4.02
N LYS A 175 -7.43 12.37 -5.20
CA LYS A 175 -7.57 10.92 -5.37
C LYS A 175 -6.51 10.13 -4.59
N MET A 176 -5.26 10.59 -4.57
CA MET A 176 -4.19 9.94 -3.81
C MET A 176 -4.36 10.13 -2.30
N ALA A 177 -4.77 11.31 -1.84
CA ALA A 177 -5.11 11.56 -0.44
C ALA A 177 -6.27 10.66 0.01
N GLU A 178 -7.32 10.54 -0.80
CA GLU A 178 -8.44 9.64 -0.54
C GLU A 178 -7.98 8.18 -0.41
N LEU A 179 -7.07 7.70 -1.28
CA LEU A 179 -6.54 6.33 -1.17
C LEU A 179 -5.59 6.10 0.01
N ALA A 180 -4.98 7.16 0.57
CA ALA A 180 -4.15 7.06 1.77
C ALA A 180 -5.01 7.01 3.03
N CYS A 181 -5.97 7.93 3.14
CA CYS A 181 -6.82 8.09 4.31
C CYS A 181 -7.98 7.10 4.36
N THR A 182 -8.27 6.41 3.25
CA THR A 182 -9.46 5.56 3.13
C THR A 182 -9.13 4.26 2.41
N GLY A 183 -9.73 3.17 2.88
CA GLY A 183 -9.58 1.84 2.29
C GLY A 183 -9.31 0.76 3.32
N GLY A 184 -9.48 -0.49 2.91
CA GLY A 184 -9.13 -1.62 3.76
C GLY A 184 -7.63 -1.74 3.96
N LEU A 185 -7.23 -1.94 5.21
CA LEU A 185 -5.83 -2.12 5.61
C LEU A 185 -5.47 -3.60 5.70
N SER A 186 -4.26 -3.94 5.26
CA SER A 186 -3.61 -5.20 5.62
C SER A 186 -3.48 -5.31 7.15
N ARG A 187 -3.39 -6.53 7.67
CA ARG A 187 -3.26 -6.81 9.12
C ARG A 187 -2.02 -6.20 9.76
N ILE A 188 -1.06 -5.76 8.96
CA ILE A 188 0.22 -5.20 9.40
C ILE A 188 0.42 -3.74 8.98
N SER A 189 -0.64 -3.09 8.47
CA SER A 189 -0.57 -1.69 8.02
C SER A 189 -1.57 -0.82 8.77
N LEU A 190 -1.21 0.45 8.88
CA LEU A 190 -2.04 1.53 9.39
C LEU A 190 -2.11 2.65 8.33
N HIS A 191 -3.13 3.50 8.41
CA HIS A 191 -3.30 4.59 7.44
C HIS A 191 -2.10 5.53 7.38
N TYR A 192 -1.43 5.76 8.52
CA TYR A 192 -0.22 6.59 8.55
C TYR A 192 0.87 6.06 7.60
N ASP A 193 0.97 4.75 7.37
CA ASP A 193 1.96 4.20 6.43
C ASP A 193 1.72 4.76 5.02
N GLN A 194 0.47 4.83 4.56
CA GLN A 194 0.14 5.38 3.24
C GLN A 194 0.16 6.91 3.25
N GLU A 195 -0.23 7.56 4.34
CA GLU A 195 -0.15 9.01 4.49
C GLU A 195 1.29 9.52 4.40
N MET A 196 2.25 8.80 4.99
CA MET A 196 3.68 9.15 4.90
C MET A 196 4.21 9.00 3.48
N GLU A 197 3.84 7.91 2.78
CA GLU A 197 4.18 7.74 1.37
C GLU A 197 3.60 8.87 0.51
N PHE A 198 2.34 9.23 0.75
CA PHE A 198 1.68 10.35 0.07
C PHE A 198 2.42 11.67 0.28
N ILE A 199 2.69 12.01 1.54
CA ILE A 199 3.41 13.24 1.93
C ILE A 199 4.80 13.29 1.28
N SER A 200 5.53 12.18 1.27
CA SER A 200 6.89 12.11 0.71
C SER A 200 6.94 12.49 -0.78
N LEU A 201 5.82 12.26 -1.48
CA LEU A 201 5.64 12.56 -2.90
C LEU A 201 5.13 13.99 -3.16
N LEU A 202 4.78 14.77 -2.15
CA LEU A 202 4.39 16.18 -2.29
C LEU A 202 5.65 17.06 -2.15
N HIS A 203 6.35 17.30 -3.25
CA HIS A 203 7.70 17.87 -3.20
C HIS A 203 7.78 19.37 -2.84
N THR A 204 6.70 20.12 -3.03
CA THR A 204 6.69 21.59 -2.87
C THR A 204 5.59 22.05 -1.92
N SER A 205 5.74 23.25 -1.36
CA SER A 205 4.77 23.81 -0.38
C SER A 205 3.39 24.03 -1.00
N ASP A 206 3.32 24.53 -2.22
CA ASP A 206 2.08 24.78 -2.95
C ASP A 206 1.29 23.47 -3.20
N VAL A 207 1.98 22.37 -3.52
CA VAL A 207 1.36 21.06 -3.68
C VAL A 207 0.83 20.53 -2.35
N LYS A 208 1.56 20.73 -1.25
CA LYS A 208 1.11 20.38 0.11
C LYS A 208 -0.12 21.19 0.54
N GLU A 209 -0.14 22.49 0.23
CA GLU A 209 -1.29 23.37 0.48
C GLU A 209 -2.53 22.88 -0.28
N ILE A 210 -2.40 22.54 -1.56
CA ILE A 210 -3.49 21.94 -2.34
C ILE A 210 -3.98 20.64 -1.69
N ALA A 211 -3.07 19.78 -1.22
CA ALA A 211 -3.45 18.54 -0.54
C ALA A 211 -4.27 18.81 0.74
N VAL A 212 -3.85 19.80 1.54
CA VAL A 212 -4.61 20.23 2.73
C VAL A 212 -5.99 20.75 2.36
N GLU A 213 -6.12 21.55 1.30
CA GLU A 213 -7.41 22.05 0.81
C GLU A 213 -8.35 20.93 0.37
N GLU A 214 -7.85 19.96 -0.40
CA GLU A 214 -8.63 18.81 -0.84
C GLU A 214 -9.03 17.88 0.33
N CYS A 215 -8.15 17.71 1.33
CA CYS A 215 -8.48 16.98 2.56
C CYS A 215 -9.58 17.70 3.38
N LYS A 216 -9.51 19.04 3.49
CA LYS A 216 -10.56 19.84 4.15
C LYS A 216 -11.91 19.67 3.46
N GLU A 217 -11.92 19.65 2.13
CA GLU A 217 -13.12 19.43 1.33
C GLU A 217 -13.66 18.00 1.48
N ALA A 218 -12.78 16.99 1.54
CA ALA A 218 -13.14 15.61 1.81
C ALA A 218 -13.80 15.46 3.20
N ILE A 219 -13.24 16.10 4.24
CA ILE A 219 -13.83 16.15 5.59
C ILE A 219 -15.21 16.81 5.55
N ARG A 220 -15.35 17.95 4.85
CA ARG A 220 -16.64 18.67 4.74
C ARG A 220 -17.73 17.77 4.16
N LYS A 221 -17.46 17.13 3.01
CA LYS A 221 -18.41 16.21 2.35
C LYS A 221 -18.82 15.05 3.26
N ARG A 222 -17.87 14.48 4.02
CA ARG A 222 -18.15 13.38 4.96
C ARG A 222 -19.00 13.83 6.15
N LYS A 223 -18.74 15.02 6.71
CA LYS A 223 -19.57 15.62 7.76
C LYS A 223 -20.99 15.90 7.29
N GLU A 224 -21.15 16.39 6.06
CA GLU A 224 -22.48 16.57 5.45
C GLU A 224 -23.20 15.24 5.26
N LYS A 225 -22.50 14.19 4.82
CA LYS A 225 -23.09 12.86 4.72
C LYS A 225 -23.51 12.31 6.08
N LEU A 226 -22.72 12.55 7.13
CA LEU A 226 -23.02 12.12 8.50
C LEU A 226 -24.34 12.69 9.03
N THR A 227 -24.74 13.92 8.65
CA THR A 227 -26.01 14.50 9.11
C THR A 227 -27.24 13.82 8.51
N SER A 228 -27.06 13.11 7.39
CA SER A 228 -28.14 12.45 6.66
C SER A 228 -28.33 10.97 7.02
N ILE A 229 -27.47 10.41 7.86
CA ILE A 229 -27.51 8.98 8.23
C ILE A 229 -27.73 8.80 9.73
N LYS A 230 -28.21 7.61 10.11
CA LYS A 230 -28.36 7.25 11.52
C LYS A 230 -27.00 7.14 12.20
N GLU A 231 -26.93 7.66 13.42
CA GLU A 231 -25.70 7.79 14.19
C GLU A 231 -25.04 6.44 14.50
N ASP A 232 -25.85 5.41 14.72
CA ASP A 232 -25.45 4.04 15.06
C ASP A 232 -25.17 3.14 13.83
N SER A 233 -25.24 3.70 12.61
CA SER A 233 -24.99 2.93 11.40
C SER A 233 -23.50 2.58 11.25
N HIS A 234 -23.21 1.39 10.70
CA HIS A 234 -21.83 1.02 10.33
C HIS A 234 -21.18 2.06 9.42
N LEU A 235 -21.96 2.68 8.53
CA LEU A 235 -21.47 3.73 7.64
C LEU A 235 -21.04 4.98 8.42
N ALA A 236 -21.74 5.35 9.51
CA ALA A 236 -21.35 6.49 10.34
C ALA A 236 -20.01 6.24 11.04
N PHE A 237 -19.75 5.00 11.48
CA PHE A 237 -18.46 4.62 12.04
C PHE A 237 -17.32 4.87 11.03
N TYR A 238 -17.41 4.29 9.83
CA TYR A 238 -16.35 4.44 8.81
C TYR A 238 -16.17 5.90 8.37
N LEU A 239 -17.24 6.68 8.25
CA LEU A 239 -17.13 8.10 7.91
C LEU A 239 -16.43 8.92 8.99
N ARG A 240 -16.60 8.58 10.27
CA ARG A 240 -15.90 9.23 11.38
C ARG A 240 -14.41 8.86 11.38
N GLU A 241 -14.10 7.59 11.15
CA GLU A 241 -12.72 7.10 11.02
C GLU A 241 -11.99 7.77 9.85
N ASP A 242 -12.62 7.82 8.66
CA ASP A 242 -12.09 8.54 7.51
C ASP A 242 -11.77 10.01 7.85
N ILE A 243 -12.70 10.72 8.52
CA ILE A 243 -12.50 12.13 8.91
C ILE A 243 -11.28 12.27 9.81
N ASP A 244 -11.09 11.35 10.76
CA ASP A 244 -9.95 11.38 11.68
C ASP A 244 -8.64 11.12 10.93
N ASN A 245 -8.59 10.18 9.99
CA ASN A 245 -7.41 9.94 9.15
C ASN A 245 -7.07 11.19 8.29
N PHE A 246 -8.08 11.84 7.70
CA PHE A 246 -7.82 13.12 7.01
C PHE A 246 -7.34 14.23 7.96
N CYS A 247 -7.79 14.24 9.22
CA CYS A 247 -7.25 15.17 10.20
C CYS A 247 -5.79 14.84 10.53
N ASP A 248 -5.45 13.56 10.69
CA ASP A 248 -4.08 13.08 10.94
C ASP A 248 -3.15 13.54 9.79
N LEU A 249 -3.56 13.33 8.53
CA LEU A 249 -2.84 13.79 7.35
C LEU A 249 -2.66 15.32 7.28
N ILE A 250 -3.72 16.10 7.56
CA ILE A 250 -3.62 17.57 7.59
C ILE A 250 -2.62 18.03 8.65
N LEU A 251 -2.68 17.44 9.86
CA LEU A 251 -1.76 17.80 10.94
C LEU A 251 -0.32 17.47 10.55
N ALA A 252 -0.08 16.28 10.00
CA ALA A 252 1.25 15.86 9.55
C ALA A 252 1.84 16.83 8.52
N ILE A 253 1.06 17.23 7.51
CA ILE A 253 1.48 18.23 6.51
C ILE A 253 1.78 19.59 7.17
N SER A 254 0.89 20.08 8.04
CA SER A 254 1.09 21.35 8.74
C SER A 254 2.36 21.35 9.59
N LEU A 255 2.69 20.25 10.28
CA LEU A 255 3.92 20.13 11.04
C LEU A 255 5.16 20.22 10.14
N LEU A 256 5.14 19.53 9.01
CA LEU A 256 6.24 19.56 8.03
C LEU A 256 6.39 20.92 7.33
N GLN A 257 5.34 21.73 7.30
CA GLN A 257 5.37 23.11 6.81
C GLN A 257 5.67 24.14 7.92
N ALA A 258 5.93 23.69 9.15
CA ALA A 258 6.10 24.54 10.33
C ALA A 258 4.87 25.44 10.64
N GLU A 259 3.68 25.02 10.21
CA GLU A 259 2.38 25.66 10.48
C GLU A 259 1.67 25.00 11.68
N THR A 260 2.43 24.71 12.75
CA THR A 260 1.99 23.92 13.91
C THR A 260 0.69 24.47 14.50
N GLU A 261 0.62 25.78 14.77
CA GLU A 261 -0.53 26.38 15.44
C GLU A 261 -1.83 26.23 14.61
N GLN A 262 -1.77 26.48 13.30
CA GLN A 262 -2.91 26.33 12.40
C GLN A 262 -3.35 24.87 12.31
N GLY A 263 -2.40 23.95 12.12
CA GLY A 263 -2.65 22.51 12.03
C GLY A 263 -3.35 21.97 13.29
N VAL A 264 -2.81 22.29 14.46
CA VAL A 264 -3.34 21.83 15.76
C VAL A 264 -4.75 22.40 16.02
N LYS A 265 -4.96 23.68 15.74
CA LYS A 265 -6.30 24.29 15.87
C LYS A 265 -7.32 23.59 14.95
N TYR A 266 -6.93 23.29 13.71
CA TYR A 266 -7.80 22.59 12.78
C TYR A 266 -8.11 21.17 13.26
N TYR A 267 -7.08 20.43 13.69
CA TYR A 267 -7.17 19.05 14.17
C TYR A 267 -8.16 18.90 15.32
N PHE A 268 -7.95 19.64 16.42
CA PHE A 268 -8.81 19.57 17.62
C PHE A 268 -10.25 20.03 17.38
N LYS A 269 -10.47 20.87 16.37
CA LYS A 269 -11.79 21.32 15.95
C LYS A 269 -12.53 20.28 15.12
N ASN A 270 -11.82 19.49 14.31
CA ASN A 270 -12.42 18.67 13.27
C ASN A 270 -12.44 17.17 13.52
N CYS A 271 -11.52 16.66 14.34
CA CYS A 271 -11.50 15.27 14.76
C CYS A 271 -12.83 14.88 15.44
N MET A 272 -13.33 13.70 15.10
CA MET A 272 -14.62 13.13 15.50
C MET A 272 -14.53 12.29 16.78
N GLU A 273 -13.32 12.02 17.29
CA GLU A 273 -13.16 11.37 18.59
C GLU A 273 -13.80 12.21 19.70
N SER A 274 -14.59 11.53 20.53
CA SER A 274 -15.34 12.10 21.65
C SER A 274 -14.45 12.51 22.82
N ARG A 275 -13.41 11.72 23.11
CA ARG A 275 -12.54 11.89 24.27
C ARG A 275 -11.41 12.83 23.93
N LYS A 276 -11.46 14.05 24.47
CA LYS A 276 -10.42 15.08 24.27
C LYS A 276 -9.00 14.62 24.63
N GLU A 277 -8.89 13.74 25.63
CA GLU A 277 -7.62 13.13 26.00
C GLU A 277 -7.05 12.25 24.86
N ILE A 278 -7.89 11.51 24.14
CA ILE A 278 -7.46 10.69 23.00
C ILE A 278 -7.12 11.56 21.81
N ILE A 279 -7.87 12.64 21.54
CA ILE A 279 -7.50 13.61 20.50
C ILE A 279 -6.09 14.15 20.75
N LEU A 280 -5.77 14.51 22.00
CA LEU A 280 -4.43 14.97 22.35
C LEU A 280 -3.39 13.87 22.14
N TYR A 281 -3.65 12.65 22.59
CA TYR A 281 -2.75 11.52 22.40
C TYR A 281 -2.45 11.27 20.92
N LYS A 282 -3.48 11.18 20.06
CA LYS A 282 -3.30 10.98 18.61
C LYS A 282 -2.55 12.13 17.94
N ALA A 283 -2.84 13.37 18.31
CA ALA A 283 -2.11 14.53 17.78
C ALA A 283 -0.61 14.50 18.11
N LEU A 284 -0.25 13.99 19.29
CA LEU A 284 1.14 13.80 19.70
C LEU A 284 1.80 12.62 18.97
N GLU A 285 1.06 11.52 18.71
CA GLU A 285 1.55 10.44 17.85
C GLU A 285 1.87 10.93 16.43
N VAL A 286 1.03 11.81 15.85
CA VAL A 286 1.34 12.44 14.56
C VAL A 286 2.62 13.26 14.64
N ALA A 287 2.81 14.00 15.74
CA ALA A 287 4.03 14.78 15.95
C ALA A 287 5.28 13.90 16.15
N ASP A 288 5.13 12.69 16.69
CA ASP A 288 6.24 11.73 16.79
C ASP A 288 6.66 11.17 15.44
N LEU A 289 5.71 11.06 14.51
CA LEU A 289 5.97 10.56 13.17
C LEU A 289 6.59 11.63 12.25
N THR A 290 6.13 12.88 12.35
CA THR A 290 6.48 13.92 11.35
C THR A 290 6.96 15.25 11.92
N GLY A 291 6.83 15.47 13.23
CA GLY A 291 7.16 16.73 13.88
C GLY A 291 8.52 16.74 14.56
N THR A 292 8.92 17.91 15.06
CA THR A 292 10.07 18.06 15.95
C THR A 292 9.67 17.95 17.41
N ASN A 293 10.67 17.79 18.29
CA ASN A 293 10.46 17.82 19.75
C ASN A 293 9.76 19.12 20.21
N GLU A 294 10.10 20.26 19.62
CA GLU A 294 9.48 21.56 19.92
C GLU A 294 8.00 21.55 19.55
N GLN A 295 7.66 21.01 18.39
CA GLN A 295 6.28 20.91 17.93
C GLN A 295 5.46 19.96 18.81
N TRP A 296 6.03 18.82 19.20
CA TRP A 296 5.41 17.91 20.17
C TRP A 296 5.11 18.63 21.50
N ILE A 297 6.09 19.37 22.03
CA ILE A 297 5.94 20.18 23.26
C ILE A 297 4.86 21.25 23.10
N GLU A 298 4.79 21.91 21.93
CA GLU A 298 3.78 22.92 21.63
C GLU A 298 2.36 22.32 21.63
N ILE A 299 2.17 21.17 20.98
CA ILE A 299 0.90 20.43 20.95
C ILE A 299 0.49 20.02 22.36
N TYR A 300 1.43 19.49 23.15
CA TYR A 300 1.17 19.09 24.54
C TYR A 300 0.69 20.29 25.37
N LYS A 301 1.38 21.43 25.27
CA LYS A 301 0.99 22.68 25.94
C LYS A 301 -0.35 23.22 25.46
N TYR A 302 -0.66 23.08 24.17
CA TYR A 302 -1.97 23.41 23.62
C TYR A 302 -3.09 22.60 24.30
N GLY A 303 -2.88 21.29 24.46
CA GLY A 303 -3.82 20.41 25.19
C GLY A 303 -4.06 20.87 26.63
N LEU A 304 -2.99 21.22 27.36
CA LEU A 304 -3.09 21.75 28.72
C LEU A 304 -3.87 23.07 28.76
N ALA A 305 -3.61 23.99 27.82
CA ALA A 305 -4.33 25.27 27.73
C ALA A 305 -5.83 25.06 27.45
N LYS A 306 -6.20 23.95 26.78
CA LYS A 306 -7.59 23.50 26.59
C LYS A 306 -8.16 22.72 27.78
N LYS A 307 -7.47 22.68 28.92
CA LYS A 307 -7.85 21.96 30.15
C LYS A 307 -8.03 20.45 29.93
N ILE A 308 -7.32 19.88 28.96
CA ILE A 308 -7.28 18.45 28.73
C ILE A 308 -6.30 17.84 29.73
N LYS A 309 -6.74 16.85 30.49
CA LYS A 309 -5.86 16.10 31.41
C LYS A 309 -5.13 15.00 30.63
N PRO A 310 -3.80 15.08 30.41
CA PRO A 310 -3.07 14.06 29.68
C PRO A 310 -2.94 12.77 30.52
N ARG A 311 -2.83 11.61 29.85
CA ARG A 311 -2.45 10.35 30.50
C ARG A 311 -1.03 10.40 31.06
N GLU A 312 -0.76 9.55 32.05
CA GLU A 312 0.52 9.53 32.77
C GLU A 312 1.75 9.33 31.88
N SER A 313 1.63 8.52 30.82
CA SER A 313 2.73 8.30 29.88
C SER A 313 3.15 9.59 29.19
N LEU A 314 2.19 10.41 28.73
CA LEU A 314 2.46 11.70 28.09
C LEU A 314 3.05 12.72 29.07
N ILE A 315 2.67 12.66 30.35
CA ILE A 315 3.25 13.54 31.38
C ILE A 315 4.74 13.22 31.56
N ARG A 316 5.10 11.93 31.64
CA ARG A 316 6.50 11.49 31.76
C ARG A 316 7.30 11.89 30.52
N GLU A 317 6.74 11.63 29.34
CA GLU A 317 7.37 11.97 28.06
C GLU A 317 7.62 13.47 27.90
N TYR A 318 6.65 14.30 28.27
CA TYR A 318 6.82 15.76 28.30
C TYR A 318 7.98 16.19 29.22
N GLN A 319 8.07 15.59 30.42
CA GLN A 319 9.17 15.90 31.35
C GLN A 319 10.53 15.53 30.77
N ASP A 320 10.62 14.42 30.05
CA ASP A 320 11.87 13.96 29.47
C ASP A 320 12.28 14.83 28.27
N ARG A 321 11.36 15.16 27.36
CA ARG A 321 11.62 16.08 26.23
C ARG A 321 12.01 17.49 26.69
N ILE A 322 11.43 18.00 27.78
CA ILE A 322 11.84 19.30 28.36
C ILE A 322 13.26 19.23 28.94
N LYS A 323 13.63 18.14 29.60
CA LYS A 323 15.01 17.97 30.10
C LYS A 323 16.01 17.89 28.96
N GLU A 324 15.67 17.21 27.87
CA GLU A 324 16.50 17.12 26.67
C GLU A 324 16.69 18.50 26.05
N LYS A 325 15.60 19.24 25.82
CA LYS A 325 15.66 20.61 25.29
C LYS A 325 16.59 21.52 26.11
N ASN A 326 16.50 21.46 27.44
CA ASN A 326 17.33 22.29 28.32
C ASN A 326 18.81 21.85 28.40
N LYS A 327 19.20 20.72 27.80
CA LYS A 327 20.61 20.30 27.68
C LYS A 327 21.26 20.80 26.39
N ASP A 328 20.45 21.10 25.39
CA ASP A 328 20.90 21.56 24.06
C ASP A 328 20.92 23.10 23.93
N GLU A 329 20.36 23.81 24.93
CA GLU A 329 20.49 25.26 25.17
C GLU A 329 21.66 25.55 26.13
#